data_AF-A0A3P8BSA0-F1
#
_entry.id   AF-A0A3P8BSA0-F1
#
_cell.length_a   1.000
_cell.length_b   1.000
_cell.length_c   1.000
_cell.angle_alpha   90.00
_cell.angle_beta   90.00
_cell.angle_gamma   90.00
#
_symmetry.space_group_name_H-M   'P 1'
#
loop_
_entity.id
_entity.type
_entity.pdbx_description
1 polymer ?
#
loop_
_entity_poly.entity_id
_entity_poly.type
_entity_poly.pdbx_seq_one_letter_code
_entity_poly.pdbx_strand_id
1 'polypeptide(L)'
;MFRYVSLMMLVTTIPAMIVERSFASRFIADYEKLPRPWVYYLVNCGSIALSTFFYCTVLLASQSTWYLAILTLIFVVFIMLSSLTIVLIFRRDAAKLRDITNETGFSTINYTLSLKFQLAENVRVTKLLVHVSVRYSVWGFFGCCLSACSLIVFGESQPLGQLLYALLDNYIAM
;
A
#
# COMPACT_ATOMS: atom_id res chain seq x y z
N MET A 1 10.20 -16.83 9.67
CA MET A 1 9.36 -17.06 8.47
C MET A 1 7.91 -16.57 8.66
N PHE A 2 7.18 -17.03 9.68
CA PHE A 2 5.77 -16.61 9.91
C PHE A 2 5.60 -15.08 10.04
N ARG A 3 6.50 -14.40 10.77
CA ARG A 3 6.54 -12.93 10.91
C ARG A 3 6.75 -12.18 9.59
N TYR A 4 7.54 -12.75 8.69
CA TYR A 4 7.77 -12.19 7.36
C TYR A 4 6.52 -12.31 6.50
N VAL A 5 5.83 -13.47 6.56
CA VAL A 5 4.57 -13.70 5.83
C VAL A 5 3.45 -12.79 6.32
N SER A 6 3.30 -12.58 7.63
CA SER A 6 2.30 -11.65 8.18
C SER A 6 2.55 -10.20 7.73
N LEU A 7 3.82 -9.82 7.63
CA LEU A 7 4.25 -8.54 7.10
C LEU A 7 3.88 -8.35 5.62
N MET A 8 4.17 -9.35 4.81
CA MET A 8 3.86 -9.34 3.38
C MET A 8 2.35 -9.31 3.14
N MET A 9 1.57 -10.07 3.91
CA MET A 9 0.10 -10.02 3.87
C MET A 9 -0.41 -8.60 4.14
N LEU A 10 0.09 -7.95 5.19
CA LEU A 10 -0.30 -6.59 5.54
C LEU A 10 0.03 -5.59 4.42
N VAL A 11 1.18 -5.76 3.77
CA VAL A 11 1.55 -4.94 2.61
C VAL A 11 0.69 -5.20 1.38
N THR A 12 0.12 -6.39 1.19
CA THR A 12 -0.83 -6.61 0.08
C THR A 12 -2.21 -6.00 0.33
N THR A 13 -2.62 -5.86 1.60
CA THR A 13 -3.93 -5.29 1.94
C THR A 13 -4.01 -3.78 1.72
N ILE A 14 -2.92 -3.03 1.94
CA ILE A 14 -2.89 -1.57 1.76
C ILE A 14 -3.19 -1.17 0.30
N PRO A 15 -2.51 -1.70 -0.74
CA PRO A 15 -2.87 -1.51 -2.14
C PRO A 15 -4.30 -1.93 -2.46
N ALA A 16 -4.79 -3.01 -1.85
CA ALA A 16 -6.17 -3.46 -2.02
C ALA A 16 -7.17 -2.38 -1.56
N MET A 17 -6.95 -1.80 -0.38
CA MET A 17 -7.74 -0.67 0.14
C MET A 17 -7.61 0.59 -0.75
N ILE A 18 -6.42 0.86 -1.29
CA ILE A 18 -6.18 1.97 -2.22
C ILE A 18 -7.01 1.79 -3.50
N VAL A 19 -7.03 0.59 -4.07
CA VAL A 19 -7.80 0.26 -5.28
C VAL A 19 -9.30 0.40 -5.02
N GLU A 20 -9.80 -0.14 -3.91
CA GLU A 20 -11.20 0.01 -3.50
C GLU A 20 -11.60 1.48 -3.40
N ARG A 21 -10.79 2.29 -2.71
CA ARG A 21 -11.04 3.73 -2.53
C ARG A 21 -10.92 4.53 -3.83
N SER A 22 -10.04 4.10 -4.74
CA SER A 22 -9.95 4.67 -6.10
C SER A 22 -11.26 4.49 -6.87
N PHE A 23 -11.88 3.31 -6.75
CA PHE A 23 -13.17 3.02 -7.37
C PHE A 23 -14.32 3.76 -6.69
N ALA A 24 -14.32 3.85 -5.36
CA ALA A 24 -15.32 4.62 -4.60
C ALA A 24 -15.29 6.11 -4.98
N SER A 25 -14.10 6.69 -5.10
CA SER A 25 -13.91 8.08 -5.54
C SER A 25 -14.33 8.31 -7.00
N ARG A 26 -14.00 7.35 -7.90
CA ARG A 26 -14.35 7.45 -9.33
C ARG A 26 -15.85 7.32 -9.57
N PHE A 27 -16.54 6.44 -8.85
CA PHE A 27 -17.95 6.13 -9.03
C PHE A 27 -18.87 6.74 -7.97
N ILE A 28 -18.46 7.86 -7.36
CA ILE A 28 -19.12 8.44 -6.19
C ILE A 28 -20.65 8.64 -6.32
N ALA A 29 -21.15 8.92 -7.52
CA ALA A 29 -22.57 9.14 -7.76
C ALA A 29 -23.45 7.89 -7.60
N ASP A 30 -22.86 6.72 -7.88
CA ASP A 30 -23.57 5.44 -8.00
C ASP A 30 -22.92 4.30 -7.20
N TYR A 31 -21.87 4.60 -6.42
CA TYR A 31 -21.12 3.58 -5.69
C TYR A 31 -21.97 2.93 -4.58
N GLU A 32 -22.77 3.72 -3.86
CA GLU A 32 -23.65 3.23 -2.79
C GLU A 32 -25.01 2.72 -3.30
N LYS A 33 -25.42 3.13 -4.50
CA LYS A 33 -26.74 2.77 -5.06
C LYS A 33 -26.73 1.39 -5.71
N LEU A 34 -25.59 0.98 -6.27
CA LEU A 34 -25.46 -0.27 -7.01
C LEU A 34 -24.52 -1.21 -6.26
N PRO A 35 -24.95 -2.43 -5.91
CA PRO A 35 -24.03 -3.43 -5.38
C PRO A 35 -23.01 -3.77 -6.46
N ARG A 36 -21.72 -3.54 -6.18
CA ARG A 36 -20.60 -3.84 -7.09
C ARG A 36 -19.74 -4.97 -6.52
N PRO A 37 -20.25 -6.22 -6.47
CA PRO A 37 -19.51 -7.34 -5.91
C PRO A 37 -18.21 -7.63 -6.68
N TRP A 38 -18.14 -7.25 -7.95
CA TRP A 38 -16.92 -7.39 -8.76
C TRP A 38 -15.73 -6.60 -8.20
N VAL A 39 -15.95 -5.43 -7.57
CA VAL A 39 -14.87 -4.65 -6.95
C VAL A 39 -14.33 -5.42 -5.75
N TYR A 40 -15.24 -5.95 -4.92
CA TYR A 40 -14.88 -6.80 -3.79
C TYR A 40 -14.08 -8.03 -4.23
N TYR A 41 -14.54 -8.75 -5.26
CA TYR A 41 -13.82 -9.92 -5.79
C TYR A 41 -12.46 -9.54 -6.37
N LEU A 42 -12.37 -8.44 -7.13
CA LEU A 42 -11.10 -7.98 -7.70
C LEU A 42 -10.08 -7.67 -6.60
N VAL A 43 -10.50 -6.94 -5.56
CA VAL A 43 -9.64 -6.55 -4.44
C VAL A 43 -9.19 -7.77 -3.63
N ASN A 44 -10.11 -8.66 -3.27
CA ASN A 44 -9.79 -9.83 -2.45
C ASN A 44 -9.00 -10.89 -3.22
N CYS A 45 -9.46 -11.28 -4.41
CA CYS A 45 -8.75 -12.25 -5.24
C CYS A 45 -7.38 -11.71 -5.65
N GLY A 46 -7.29 -10.41 -5.96
CA GLY A 46 -6.02 -9.74 -6.23
C GLY A 46 -5.08 -9.82 -5.04
N SER A 47 -5.54 -9.50 -3.82
CA SER A 47 -4.71 -9.57 -2.61
C SER A 47 -4.24 -11.00 -2.30
N ILE A 48 -5.11 -12.00 -2.45
CA ILE A 48 -4.77 -13.41 -2.22
C ILE A 48 -3.76 -13.90 -3.26
N ALA A 49 -3.97 -13.58 -4.54
CA ALA A 49 -3.06 -13.95 -5.61
C ALA A 49 -1.68 -13.31 -5.41
N LEU A 50 -1.64 -12.02 -5.10
CA LEU A 50 -0.39 -11.30 -4.81
C LEU A 50 0.33 -11.92 -3.61
N SER A 51 -0.38 -12.17 -2.51
CA SER A 51 0.18 -12.78 -1.30
C SER A 51 0.72 -14.20 -1.57
N THR A 52 0.00 -14.99 -2.37
CA THR A 52 0.43 -16.35 -2.73
C THR A 52 1.67 -16.30 -3.61
N PHE A 53 1.70 -15.41 -4.61
CA PHE A 53 2.87 -15.20 -5.47
C PHE A 53 4.09 -14.79 -4.65
N PHE A 54 3.93 -13.87 -3.70
CA PHE A 54 5.01 -13.47 -2.79
C PHE A 54 5.47 -14.63 -1.90
N TYR A 55 4.56 -15.41 -1.34
CA TYR A 55 4.92 -16.56 -0.52
C TYR A 55 5.74 -17.60 -1.31
N CYS A 56 5.28 -17.94 -2.53
CA CYS A 56 5.98 -18.88 -3.40
C CYS A 56 7.37 -18.37 -3.81
N THR A 57 7.49 -17.08 -4.14
CA THR A 57 8.76 -16.50 -4.55
C THR A 57 9.77 -16.43 -3.39
N VAL A 58 9.33 -16.20 -2.15
CA VAL A 58 10.18 -16.26 -0.95
C VAL A 58 10.68 -17.69 -0.69
N LEU A 59 9.81 -18.69 -0.86
CA LEU A 59 10.19 -20.11 -0.75
C LEU A 59 11.21 -20.52 -1.82
N LEU A 60 11.08 -20.00 -3.04
CA LEU A 60 12.06 -20.24 -4.10
C LEU A 60 13.37 -19.50 -3.84
N ALA A 61 13.28 -18.28 -3.32
CA ALA A 61 14.43 -17.43 -3.04
C ALA A 61 15.27 -17.92 -1.84
N SER A 62 14.72 -18.75 -0.95
CA SER A 62 15.49 -19.34 0.16
C SER A 62 16.61 -20.27 -0.30
N GLN A 63 16.70 -20.57 -1.60
CA GLN A 63 17.78 -21.35 -2.20
C GLN A 63 19.04 -20.52 -2.50
N SER A 64 18.92 -19.19 -2.61
CA SER A 64 20.09 -18.32 -2.86
C SER A 64 19.82 -16.87 -2.45
N THR A 65 20.79 -16.30 -1.74
CA THR A 65 20.77 -14.95 -1.17
C THR A 65 20.58 -13.84 -2.22
N TRP A 66 21.03 -14.05 -3.46
CA TRP A 66 20.84 -13.11 -4.56
C TRP A 66 19.37 -12.97 -4.99
N TYR A 67 18.61 -14.07 -4.98
CA TYR A 67 17.19 -14.02 -5.29
C TYR A 67 16.41 -13.29 -4.21
N LEU A 68 16.77 -13.45 -2.94
CA LEU A 68 16.19 -12.70 -1.84
C LEU A 68 16.46 -11.20 -1.99
N ALA A 69 17.69 -10.80 -2.34
CA ALA A 69 18.04 -9.40 -2.57
C ALA A 69 17.20 -8.78 -3.70
N ILE A 70 17.10 -9.43 -4.86
CA ILE A 70 16.29 -8.95 -6.00
C ILE A 70 14.81 -8.84 -5.61
N LEU A 71 14.28 -9.82 -4.88
CA LEU A 71 12.89 -9.81 -4.43
C LEU A 71 12.61 -8.64 -3.47
N THR A 72 13.51 -8.39 -2.52
CA THR A 72 13.38 -7.23 -1.60
C THR A 72 13.41 -5.90 -2.34
N LEU A 73 14.21 -5.76 -3.41
CA LEU A 73 14.23 -4.56 -4.25
C LEU A 73 12.90 -4.34 -4.95
N ILE A 74 12.36 -5.38 -5.60
CA ILE A 74 11.06 -5.33 -6.30
C ILE A 74 9.96 -4.89 -5.33
N PHE A 75 10.00 -5.40 -4.10
CA PHE A 75 9.04 -5.06 -3.05
C PHE A 75 9.08 -3.59 -2.63
N VAL A 76 10.28 -3.03 -2.41
CA VAL A 76 10.44 -1.61 -2.10
C VAL A 76 9.86 -0.75 -3.22
N VAL A 77 10.17 -1.08 -4.48
CA VAL A 77 9.62 -0.35 -5.64
C VAL A 77 8.10 -0.42 -5.66
N PHE A 78 7.51 -1.60 -5.44
CA PHE A 78 6.06 -1.78 -5.44
C PHE A 78 5.37 -0.98 -4.33
N ILE A 79 5.93 -0.96 -3.12
CA ILE A 79 5.39 -0.15 -2.02
C ILE A 79 5.49 1.34 -2.32
N MET A 80 6.62 1.81 -2.86
CA MET A 80 6.82 3.22 -3.19
C MET A 80 5.85 3.68 -4.29
N LEU A 81 5.63 2.85 -5.31
CA LEU A 81 4.61 3.11 -6.34
C LEU A 81 3.20 3.16 -5.73
N SER A 82 2.87 2.23 -4.83
CA SER A 82 1.57 2.21 -4.15
C SER A 82 1.35 3.45 -3.27
N SER A 83 2.38 3.91 -2.56
CA SER A 83 2.31 5.15 -1.79
C SER A 83 2.18 6.38 -2.69
N LEU A 84 2.83 6.38 -3.86
CA LEU A 84 2.70 7.48 -4.81
C LEU A 84 1.28 7.55 -5.39
N THR A 85 0.69 6.42 -5.78
CA THR A 85 -0.66 6.39 -6.35
C THR A 85 -1.70 6.93 -5.38
N ILE A 86 -1.65 6.54 -4.09
CA ILE A 86 -2.60 7.04 -3.09
C ILE A 86 -2.43 8.55 -2.82
N VAL A 87 -1.20 9.07 -2.85
CA VAL A 87 -0.95 10.52 -2.74
C VAL A 87 -1.52 11.26 -3.94
N LEU A 88 -1.37 10.72 -5.16
CA LEU A 88 -1.93 11.33 -6.37
C LEU A 88 -3.46 11.32 -6.34
N ILE A 89 -4.08 10.22 -5.92
CA ILE A 89 -5.53 10.10 -5.74
C ILE A 89 -6.01 11.13 -4.70
N PHE A 90 -5.33 11.22 -3.55
CA PHE A 90 -5.65 12.21 -2.52
C PHE A 90 -5.61 13.64 -3.08
N ARG A 91 -4.56 14.00 -3.81
CA ARG A 91 -4.43 15.34 -4.40
C ARG A 91 -5.54 15.63 -5.41
N ARG A 92 -5.87 14.64 -6.25
CA ARG A 92 -6.96 14.76 -7.23
C ARG A 92 -8.30 14.95 -6.54
N ASP A 93 -8.59 14.16 -5.52
CA ASP A 93 -9.88 14.16 -4.83
C ASP A 93 -10.05 15.41 -3.95
N ALA A 94 -8.97 15.88 -3.32
CA ALA A 94 -8.94 17.15 -2.59
C ALA A 94 -9.09 18.36 -3.53
N ALA A 95 -8.47 18.32 -4.72
CA ALA A 95 -8.65 19.37 -5.72
C ALA A 95 -10.10 19.42 -6.22
N LYS A 96 -10.69 18.26 -6.52
CA LYS A 96 -12.11 18.13 -6.92
C LYS A 96 -13.06 18.65 -5.83
N LEU A 97 -12.78 18.36 -4.56
CA LEU A 97 -13.58 18.88 -3.45
C LEU A 97 -13.46 20.40 -3.32
N ARG A 98 -12.25 20.95 -3.45
CA ARG A 98 -12.02 22.41 -3.40
C ARG A 98 -12.75 23.13 -4.54
N ASP A 99 -12.74 22.57 -5.73
CA ASP A 99 -13.45 23.09 -6.90
C ASP A 99 -14.96 23.18 -6.65
N ILE A 100 -15.56 22.09 -6.16
CA ILE A 100 -17.00 22.02 -5.80
C ILE A 100 -17.37 22.96 -4.63
N THR A 101 -16.41 23.28 -3.76
CA THR A 101 -16.62 24.16 -2.60
C THR A 101 -16.47 25.64 -2.96
N ASN A 102 -15.51 25.96 -3.83
CA ASN A 102 -15.23 27.33 -4.27
C ASN A 102 -16.18 27.82 -5.37
N GLU A 103 -16.81 26.93 -6.15
CA GLU A 103 -17.87 27.32 -7.08
C GLU A 103 -19.18 27.65 -6.33
N THR A 104 -19.27 28.89 -5.88
CA THR A 104 -20.51 29.59 -5.59
C THR A 104 -21.34 29.74 -6.88
N GLY A 105 -22.19 28.75 -7.14
CA GLY A 105 -23.50 28.98 -7.78
C GLY A 105 -23.68 28.68 -9.27
N PHE A 106 -22.66 28.27 -10.03
CA PHE A 106 -22.81 28.12 -11.50
C PHE A 106 -22.26 26.81 -12.12
N SER A 107 -21.85 25.82 -11.33
CA SER A 107 -21.52 24.51 -11.89
C SER A 107 -22.81 23.81 -12.36
N THR A 108 -22.86 23.56 -13.65
CA THR A 108 -23.93 22.90 -14.43
C THR A 108 -24.20 21.46 -14.02
N ILE A 109 -23.52 20.94 -13.00
CA ILE A 109 -23.72 19.60 -12.46
C ILE A 109 -24.37 19.77 -11.09
N ASN A 110 -25.65 19.41 -10.99
CA ASN A 110 -26.40 19.30 -9.74
C ASN A 110 -25.75 18.24 -8.82
N TYR A 111 -24.67 18.62 -8.15
CA TYR A 111 -24.10 17.83 -7.07
C TYR A 111 -25.05 17.93 -5.88
N THR A 112 -25.82 16.87 -5.65
CA THR A 112 -26.68 16.76 -4.47
C THR A 112 -25.84 16.90 -3.21
N LEU A 113 -26.44 17.47 -2.16
CA LEU A 113 -25.79 17.66 -0.86
C LEU A 113 -25.14 16.36 -0.34
N SER A 114 -25.78 15.22 -0.58
CA SER A 114 -25.28 13.89 -0.25
C SER A 114 -23.92 13.56 -0.89
N LEU A 115 -23.71 13.94 -2.16
CA LEU A 115 -22.49 13.63 -2.89
C LEU A 115 -21.31 14.48 -2.39
N LYS A 116 -21.57 15.73 -1.97
CA LYS A 116 -20.56 16.58 -1.33
C LYS A 116 -20.10 15.99 0.01
N PHE A 117 -21.03 15.48 0.82
CA PHE A 117 -20.70 14.80 2.07
C PHE A 117 -19.89 13.51 1.84
N GLN A 118 -20.31 12.66 0.90
CA GLN A 118 -19.57 11.44 0.54
C GLN A 118 -18.14 11.76 0.04
N LEU A 119 -17.97 12.83 -0.74
CA LEU A 119 -16.65 13.22 -1.24
C LEU A 119 -15.76 13.75 -0.10
N ALA A 120 -16.31 14.57 0.79
CA ALA A 120 -15.59 15.09 1.95
C ALA A 120 -15.14 13.95 2.89
N GLU A 121 -16.00 12.96 3.11
CA GLU A 121 -15.66 11.77 3.88
C GLU A 121 -14.57 10.94 3.19
N ASN A 122 -14.71 10.68 1.89
CA ASN A 122 -13.71 9.95 1.12
C ASN A 122 -12.33 10.64 1.15
N VAL A 123 -12.27 11.97 1.05
CA VAL A 123 -11.02 12.73 1.20
C VAL A 123 -10.44 12.60 2.60
N ARG A 124 -11.26 12.62 3.65
CA ARG A 124 -10.82 12.43 5.04
C ARG A 124 -10.24 11.03 5.27
N VAL A 125 -10.91 9.99 4.80
CA VAL A 125 -10.44 8.60 4.91
C VAL A 125 -9.16 8.40 4.08
N THR A 126 -9.13 8.94 2.86
CA THR A 126 -7.95 8.88 1.99
C THR A 126 -6.75 9.58 2.63
N LYS A 127 -6.94 10.71 3.32
CA LYS A 127 -5.88 11.39 4.08
C LYS A 127 -5.26 10.48 5.15
N LEU A 128 -6.10 9.76 5.92
CA LEU A 128 -5.62 8.78 6.90
C LEU A 128 -4.87 7.64 6.22
N LEU A 129 -5.40 7.14 5.10
CA LEU A 129 -4.77 6.05 4.34
C LEU A 129 -3.42 6.45 3.74
N VAL A 130 -3.27 7.70 3.26
CA VAL A 130 -1.98 8.26 2.83
C VAL A 130 -1.00 8.24 4.00
N HIS A 131 -1.41 8.72 5.18
CA HIS A 131 -0.52 8.79 6.35
C HIS A 131 -0.05 7.40 6.80
N VAL A 132 -0.96 6.43 6.81
CA VAL A 132 -0.66 5.03 7.10
C VAL A 132 0.27 4.46 6.02
N SER A 133 -0.06 4.62 4.74
CA SER A 133 0.73 4.10 3.62
C SER A 133 2.16 4.64 3.64
N VAL A 134 2.34 5.95 3.82
CA VAL A 134 3.67 6.58 3.84
C VAL A 134 4.49 6.06 5.02
N ARG A 135 3.89 5.93 6.21
CA ARG A 135 4.58 5.36 7.39
C ARG A 135 5.05 3.93 7.11
N TYR A 136 4.18 3.10 6.53
CA TYR A 136 4.55 1.73 6.15
C TYR A 136 5.63 1.69 5.07
N SER A 137 5.60 2.61 4.09
CA SER A 137 6.65 2.70 3.07
C SER A 137 8.00 3.07 3.65
N VAL A 138 8.05 4.05 4.56
CA VAL A 138 9.29 4.43 5.25
C VAL A 138 9.80 3.28 6.11
N TRP A 139 8.89 2.64 6.86
CA TRP A 139 9.26 1.52 7.72
C TRP A 139 9.79 0.32 6.91
N GLY A 140 9.13 -0.03 5.81
CA GLY A 140 9.56 -1.09 4.89
C GLY A 140 10.88 -0.76 4.19
N PHE A 141 11.10 0.49 3.76
CA PHE A 141 12.35 0.92 3.16
C PHE A 141 13.53 0.71 4.10
N PHE A 142 13.40 1.13 5.36
CA PHE A 142 14.45 0.96 6.36
C PHE A 142 14.72 -0.52 6.68
N GLY A 143 13.67 -1.34 6.79
CA GLY A 143 13.81 -2.80 6.95
C GLY A 143 14.57 -3.45 5.78
N CYS A 144 14.29 -3.01 4.55
CA CYS A 144 15.02 -3.49 3.37
C CYS A 144 16.48 -3.03 3.33
N CYS A 145 16.77 -1.78 3.74
CA CYS A 145 18.16 -1.31 3.84
C CYS A 145 18.96 -2.15 4.85
N LEU A 146 18.39 -2.43 6.03
CA LEU A 146 19.03 -3.29 7.03
C LEU A 146 19.27 -4.72 6.51
N SER A 147 18.28 -5.29 5.82
CA SER A 147 18.41 -6.61 5.19
C SER A 147 19.49 -6.64 4.10
N ALA A 148 19.55 -5.61 3.25
CA ALA A 148 20.55 -5.50 2.19
C ALA A 148 21.97 -5.33 2.75
N CYS A 149 22.14 -4.50 3.79
CA CYS A 149 23.42 -4.36 4.49
C CYS A 149 23.86 -5.69 5.12
N SER A 150 22.95 -6.40 5.78
CA SER A 150 23.24 -7.71 6.37
C SER A 150 23.70 -8.74 5.33
N LEU A 151 22.92 -8.89 4.25
CA LEU A 151 23.12 -9.95 3.26
C LEU A 151 24.24 -9.66 2.25
N ILE A 152 24.39 -8.42 1.80
CA ILE A 152 25.27 -8.04 0.69
C ILE A 152 26.62 -7.54 1.21
N VAL A 153 26.65 -6.78 2.31
CA VAL A 153 27.87 -6.09 2.77
C VAL A 153 28.67 -6.96 3.75
N PHE A 154 28.00 -7.63 4.69
CA PHE A 154 28.71 -8.37 5.76
C PHE A 154 28.78 -9.88 5.52
N GLY A 155 27.81 -10.45 4.79
CA GLY A 155 27.72 -11.89 4.55
C GLY A 155 27.35 -12.70 5.80
N GLU A 156 26.75 -13.88 5.61
CA GLU A 156 26.21 -14.71 6.71
C GLU A 156 27.24 -15.14 7.78
N SER A 157 28.53 -15.14 7.44
CA SER A 157 29.60 -15.69 8.27
C SER A 157 30.21 -14.68 9.25
N GLN A 158 29.89 -13.38 9.14
CA GLN A 158 30.46 -12.34 10.01
C GLN A 158 29.56 -12.03 11.22
N PRO A 159 30.14 -11.79 12.41
CA PRO A 159 29.36 -11.48 13.62
C PRO A 159 28.52 -10.20 13.50
N LEU A 160 28.94 -9.25 12.66
CA LEU A 160 28.17 -8.05 12.35
C LEU A 160 26.92 -8.33 11.51
N GLY A 161 26.95 -9.31 10.62
CA GLY A 161 25.78 -9.75 9.85
C GLY A 161 24.72 -10.38 10.75
N GLN A 162 25.14 -11.21 11.72
CA GLN A 162 24.24 -11.79 12.72
C GLN A 162 23.60 -10.72 13.63
N LEU A 163 24.37 -9.72 14.04
CA LEU A 163 23.86 -8.58 14.81
C LEU A 163 22.80 -7.78 14.02
N LEU A 164 23.07 -7.51 12.74
CA LEU A 164 22.13 -6.81 11.85
C LEU A 164 20.86 -7.63 11.61
N TYR A 165 20.97 -8.96 11.51
CA TYR A 165 19.82 -9.85 11.44
C TYR A 165 18.97 -9.81 12.72
N ALA A 166 19.61 -9.79 13.90
CA ALA A 166 18.90 -9.67 15.17
C ALA A 166 18.23 -8.29 15.33
N LEU A 167 18.89 -7.21 14.87
CA LEU A 167 18.31 -5.88 14.81
C LEU A 167 17.12 -5.83 13.83
N LEU A 168 17.22 -6.49 12.68
CA LEU A 168 16.13 -6.60 11.71
C LEU A 168 14.93 -7.35 12.30
N ASP A 169 15.13 -8.47 13.00
CA ASP A 169 14.03 -9.23 13.62
C ASP A 169 13.35 -8.43 14.75
N ASN A 170 14.11 -7.64 15.53
CA ASN A 170 13.55 -6.71 16.50
C ASN A 170 12.84 -5.51 15.85
N TYR A 171 13.37 -4.98 14.75
CA TYR A 171 12.77 -3.87 14.00
C TYR A 171 11.46 -4.27 13.34
N ILE A 172 11.36 -5.52 12.87
CA ILE A 172 10.13 -6.14 12.36
C ILE A 172 9.12 -6.38 13.48
N ALA A 173 9.57 -6.57 14.72
CA ALA A 173 8.71 -6.85 15.87
C ALA A 173 8.10 -5.59 16.52
N MET A 174 8.65 -4.40 16.25
CA MET A 174 8.10 -3.09 16.67
C MET A 174 7.08 -2.57 15.66
#